data_AF-A0A5X7IAI2-F1
#
_entry.id   AF-A0A5X7IAI2-F1
#
_cell.length_a   1.000
_cell.length_b   1.000
_cell.length_c   1.000
_cell.angle_alpha   90.00
_cell.angle_beta   90.00
_cell.angle_gamma   90.00
#
_symmetry.space_group_name_H-M   'P 1'
#
loop_
_entity.id
_entity.type
_entity.pdbx_description
1 polymer ?
#
loop_
_entity_poly.entity_id
_entity_poly.type
_entity_poly.pdbx_seq_one_letter_code
_entity_poly.pdbx_strand_id
1 'polypeptide(L)'
;MVEARYQGKPVSSLPEEAFAEGLSRSGLSPVLLLASPTTVPVTTDERWWLAKENVSGHYGRIFYAAVRELVIRSDIISVVRSIADENFTSEHMGYFERLTSDEKEVVFSDYLRTLAEGGLTCTEKNLVKLTQDLYPIDATPDNIRKLSTDRDALNELHIDGMVLFITGPAL
;
A
#
# COMPACT_ATOMS: atom_id res chain seq x y z
N MET A 1 -9.91 11.31 9.10
CA MET A 1 -9.32 12.65 9.05
C MET A 1 -8.06 12.70 9.89
N VAL A 2 -6.97 13.17 9.29
CA VAL A 2 -5.72 13.52 9.97
C VAL A 2 -5.90 14.88 10.67
N GLU A 3 -5.51 14.99 11.93
CA GLU A 3 -5.55 16.27 12.63
C GLU A 3 -4.53 17.28 12.06
N ALA A 4 -4.92 18.56 11.98
CA ALA A 4 -4.09 19.63 11.43
C ALA A 4 -2.69 19.72 12.09
N ARG A 5 -2.60 19.45 13.40
CA ARG A 5 -1.32 19.46 14.15
C ARG A 5 -0.32 18.40 13.71
N TYR A 6 -0.74 17.42 12.91
CA TYR A 6 0.11 16.34 12.41
C TYR A 6 0.53 16.55 10.96
N GLN A 7 -0.15 17.40 10.19
CA GLN A 7 0.18 17.63 8.78
C GLN A 7 1.62 18.15 8.62
N GLY A 8 2.33 17.61 7.61
CA GLY A 8 3.72 17.93 7.31
C GLY A 8 4.76 17.32 8.26
N LYS A 9 4.34 16.65 9.33
CA LYS A 9 5.28 16.01 10.27
C LYS A 9 5.76 14.65 9.76
N PRO A 10 7.00 14.24 10.09
CA PRO A 10 7.45 12.88 9.84
C PRO A 10 6.58 11.88 10.61
N VAL A 11 6.10 10.82 9.94
CA VAL A 11 5.26 9.77 10.54
C VAL A 11 5.93 9.16 11.77
N SER A 12 7.25 8.96 11.72
CA SER A 12 8.06 8.43 12.83
C SER A 12 8.16 9.33 14.06
N SER A 13 7.72 10.59 13.97
CA SER A 13 7.73 11.55 15.09
C SER A 13 6.41 11.61 15.85
N LEU A 14 5.38 10.90 15.38
CA LEU A 14 4.06 10.94 15.97
C LEU A 14 3.94 9.88 17.09
N PRO A 15 3.14 10.17 18.13
CA PRO A 15 2.82 9.17 19.16
C PRO A 15 1.96 8.05 18.58
N GLU A 16 2.12 6.82 19.07
CA GLU A 16 1.39 5.64 18.58
C GLU A 16 -0.13 5.79 18.72
N GLU A 17 -0.58 6.48 19.77
CA GLU A 17 -2.00 6.74 20.06
C GLU A 17 -2.68 7.64 19.00
N ALA A 18 -1.89 8.30 18.14
CA ALA A 18 -2.42 9.05 17.02
C ALA A 18 -2.87 8.16 15.85
N PHE A 19 -2.49 6.87 15.84
CA PHE A 19 -2.76 5.94 14.75
C PHE A 19 -3.93 5.01 15.09
N ALA A 20 -4.90 4.91 14.19
CA ALA A 20 -5.96 3.92 14.27
C ALA A 20 -5.46 2.54 13.80
N GLU A 21 -5.92 1.47 14.45
CA GLU A 21 -5.74 0.11 13.94
C GLU A 21 -6.52 -0.07 12.63
N GLY A 22 -5.98 -0.83 11.68
CA GLY A 22 -6.66 -1.13 10.43
C GLY A 22 -6.25 -0.22 9.28
N LEU A 23 -5.82 -0.83 8.16
CA LEU A 23 -5.58 -0.10 6.91
C LEU A 23 -6.84 0.07 6.05
N SER A 24 -7.94 -0.63 6.33
CA SER A 24 -9.22 -0.55 5.60
C SER A 24 -10.33 -0.01 6.49
N ARG A 25 -11.17 0.87 5.94
CA ARG A 25 -12.39 1.36 6.62
C ARG A 25 -13.67 0.85 6.00
N SER A 26 -13.60 0.36 4.75
CA SER A 26 -14.77 -0.16 4.03
C SER A 26 -15.15 -1.59 4.41
N GLY A 27 -14.24 -2.33 5.04
CA GLY A 27 -14.39 -3.77 5.28
C GLY A 27 -14.32 -4.60 4.00
N LEU A 28 -13.93 -4.00 2.88
CA LEU A 28 -13.68 -4.70 1.64
C LEU A 28 -12.31 -5.38 1.67
N SER A 29 -12.15 -6.44 0.88
CA SER A 29 -10.86 -7.04 0.57
C SER A 29 -10.87 -7.54 -0.90
N PRO A 30 -9.83 -7.23 -1.69
CA PRO A 30 -8.74 -6.31 -1.38
C PRO A 30 -9.18 -4.84 -1.40
N VAL A 31 -8.41 -3.96 -0.74
CA VAL A 31 -8.52 -2.50 -0.91
C VAL A 31 -7.28 -1.94 -1.61
N LEU A 32 -7.47 -0.80 -2.27
CA LEU A 32 -6.39 0.01 -2.81
C LEU A 32 -6.14 1.19 -1.88
N LEU A 33 -4.92 1.33 -1.39
CA LEU A 33 -4.54 2.38 -0.46
C LEU A 33 -3.51 3.29 -1.10
N LEU A 34 -3.74 4.58 -1.03
CA LEU A 34 -2.67 5.57 -1.20
C LEU A 34 -2.09 5.84 0.19
N ALA A 35 -0.80 5.58 0.35
CA ALA A 35 -0.11 5.72 1.62
C ALA A 35 1.07 6.70 1.52
N SER A 36 1.27 7.46 2.60
CA SER A 36 2.44 8.28 2.84
C SER A 36 3.09 7.81 4.16
N PRO A 37 4.03 6.86 4.09
CA PRO A 37 4.66 6.26 5.28
C PRO A 37 5.75 7.14 5.91
N THR A 38 6.22 8.18 5.22
CA THR A 38 7.32 9.02 5.71
C THR A 38 6.85 10.33 6.30
N THR A 39 5.92 11.02 5.64
CA THR A 39 5.49 12.37 6.00
C THR A 39 3.98 12.47 5.88
N VAL A 40 3.32 12.97 6.92
CA VAL A 40 1.88 13.21 6.89
C VAL A 40 1.57 14.27 5.82
N PRO A 41 0.72 13.97 4.83
CA PRO A 41 0.44 14.92 3.75
C PRO A 41 -0.22 16.19 4.29
N VAL A 42 0.18 17.33 3.71
CA VAL A 42 -0.49 18.61 3.91
C VAL A 42 -1.63 18.68 2.90
N THR A 43 -2.86 18.53 3.37
CA THR A 43 -4.04 18.43 2.49
C THR A 43 -5.30 18.83 3.24
N THR A 44 -6.29 19.28 2.49
CA THR A 44 -7.66 19.52 2.99
C THR A 44 -8.56 18.29 2.84
N ASP A 45 -8.08 17.21 2.23
CA ASP A 45 -8.86 16.00 2.03
C ASP A 45 -9.04 15.21 3.34
N GLU A 46 -10.26 15.23 3.87
CA GLU A 46 -10.62 14.60 5.14
C GLU A 46 -10.61 13.06 5.09
N ARG A 47 -10.52 12.47 3.90
CA ARG A 47 -10.45 11.01 3.70
C ARG A 47 -9.12 10.42 4.13
N TRP A 48 -8.10 11.22 4.37
CA TRP A 48 -6.85 10.75 4.97
C TRP A 48 -7.01 10.43 6.45
N TRP A 49 -6.32 9.40 6.94
CA TRP A 49 -6.16 9.14 8.38
C TRP A 49 -4.79 8.54 8.68
N LEU A 50 -4.40 8.57 9.94
CA LEU A 50 -3.20 7.89 10.42
C LEU A 50 -3.58 6.45 10.79
N ALA A 51 -2.93 5.48 10.18
CA ALA A 51 -3.19 4.07 10.36
C ALA A 51 -1.94 3.31 10.79
N LYS A 52 -2.16 2.30 11.62
CA LYS A 52 -1.16 1.27 11.92
C LYS A 52 -1.75 -0.13 11.75
N GLU A 53 -0.90 -1.07 11.36
CA GLU A 53 -1.30 -2.46 11.10
C GLU A 53 -0.10 -3.40 11.23
N ASN A 54 -0.32 -4.60 11.73
CA ASN A 54 0.70 -5.65 11.66
C ASN A 54 0.66 -6.30 10.27
N VAL A 55 1.68 -6.01 9.46
CA VAL A 55 1.72 -6.39 8.04
C VAL A 55 2.62 -7.59 7.76
N SER A 56 3.06 -8.26 8.82
CA SER A 56 3.95 -9.42 8.76
C SER A 56 3.49 -10.54 9.70
N GLY A 57 2.18 -10.68 9.93
CA GLY A 57 1.61 -11.71 10.78
C GLY A 57 2.38 -11.91 12.10
N HIS A 58 2.92 -13.11 12.32
CA HIS A 58 3.63 -13.45 13.57
C HIS A 58 4.97 -12.74 13.79
N TYR A 59 5.52 -12.04 12.80
CA TYR A 59 6.81 -11.31 12.93
C TYR A 59 6.65 -9.89 13.49
N GLY A 60 5.41 -9.39 13.61
CA GLY A 60 5.11 -8.18 14.36
C GLY A 60 5.65 -6.87 13.75
N ARG A 61 5.90 -6.82 12.44
CA ARG A 61 6.23 -5.59 11.73
C ARG A 61 5.00 -4.72 11.64
N ILE A 62 4.97 -3.68 12.47
CA ILE A 62 3.91 -2.68 12.41
C ILE A 62 4.22 -1.65 11.33
N PHE A 63 3.31 -1.50 10.37
CA PHE A 63 3.35 -0.45 9.36
C PHE A 63 2.64 0.78 9.91
N TYR A 64 3.28 1.95 9.83
CA TYR A 64 2.69 3.23 10.21
C TYR A 64 2.65 4.14 8.98
N ALA A 65 1.50 4.74 8.70
CA ALA A 65 1.38 5.72 7.61
C ALA A 65 0.18 6.64 7.78
N ALA A 66 0.24 7.79 7.12
CA ALA A 66 -0.99 8.43 6.67
C ALA A 66 -1.50 7.65 5.45
N VAL A 67 -2.77 7.28 5.43
CA VAL A 67 -3.38 6.52 4.34
C VAL A 67 -4.71 7.12 3.90
N ARG A 68 -5.07 6.84 2.65
CA ARG A 68 -6.36 7.14 2.05
C ARG A 68 -6.79 5.96 1.19
N GLU A 69 -7.96 5.42 1.46
CA GLU A 69 -8.56 4.35 0.64
C GLU A 69 -9.06 4.93 -0.69
N LEU A 70 -8.78 4.20 -1.78
CA LEU A 70 -9.18 4.53 -3.13
C LEU A 70 -10.14 3.48 -3.68
N VAL A 71 -11.09 3.95 -4.49
CA VAL A 71 -12.07 3.07 -5.14
C VAL A 71 -11.42 2.36 -6.31
N ILE A 72 -11.27 1.03 -6.22
CA ILE A 72 -10.77 0.20 -7.30
C ILE A 72 -11.74 0.25 -8.48
N ARG A 73 -11.21 0.44 -9.70
CA ARG A 73 -12.00 0.37 -10.92
C ARG A 73 -12.57 -1.03 -11.14
N SER A 74 -13.84 -1.11 -11.50
CA SER A 74 -14.54 -2.38 -11.66
C SER A 74 -13.99 -3.26 -12.78
N ASP A 75 -13.39 -2.67 -13.83
CA ASP A 75 -12.83 -3.42 -14.96
C ASP A 75 -11.49 -4.09 -14.66
N ILE A 76 -10.80 -3.69 -13.59
CA ILE A 76 -9.49 -4.23 -13.20
C ILE A 76 -9.53 -4.98 -11.85
N ILE A 77 -10.69 -5.07 -11.20
CA ILE A 77 -10.83 -5.71 -9.88
C ILE A 77 -10.36 -7.17 -9.87
N SER A 78 -10.54 -7.91 -10.97
CA SER A 78 -10.05 -9.29 -11.10
C SER A 78 -8.53 -9.38 -11.06
N VAL A 79 -7.84 -8.43 -11.68
CA VAL A 79 -6.37 -8.34 -11.65
C VAL A 79 -5.89 -8.00 -10.25
N VAL A 80 -6.52 -7.02 -9.59
CA VAL A 80 -6.19 -6.63 -8.21
C VAL A 80 -6.42 -7.79 -7.24
N ARG A 81 -7.52 -8.53 -7.39
CA ARG A 81 -7.77 -9.76 -6.61
C ARG A 81 -6.73 -10.83 -6.88
N SER A 82 -6.33 -11.03 -8.14
CA SER A 82 -5.28 -12.01 -8.45
C SER A 82 -3.95 -11.67 -7.77
N ILE A 83 -3.61 -10.39 -7.63
CA ILE A 83 -2.43 -9.96 -6.87
C ILE A 83 -2.66 -10.21 -5.37
N ALA A 84 -3.83 -9.84 -4.86
CA ALA A 84 -4.18 -10.02 -3.45
C ALA A 84 -4.22 -11.50 -3.02
N ASP A 85 -4.66 -12.39 -3.92
CA ASP A 85 -4.67 -13.84 -3.73
C ASP A 85 -3.29 -14.47 -4.04
N GLU A 86 -2.25 -13.65 -4.19
CA GLU A 86 -0.84 -14.07 -4.32
C GLU A 86 -0.51 -14.88 -5.57
N ASN A 87 -1.41 -14.92 -6.57
CA ASN A 87 -1.24 -15.71 -7.81
C ASN A 87 -0.04 -15.28 -8.67
N PHE A 88 0.67 -14.23 -8.30
CA PHE A 88 1.88 -13.79 -8.97
C PHE A 88 3.10 -14.67 -8.64
N THR A 89 3.10 -15.38 -7.51
CA THR A 89 4.24 -16.20 -7.07
C THR A 89 3.82 -17.62 -6.68
N SER A 90 4.75 -18.57 -6.74
CA SER A 90 4.58 -19.90 -6.18
C SER A 90 4.98 -19.99 -4.71
N GLU A 91 5.63 -18.95 -4.17
CA GLU A 91 6.06 -18.90 -2.78
C GLU A 91 4.90 -18.60 -1.84
N HIS A 92 4.97 -19.14 -0.61
CA HIS A 92 3.94 -18.91 0.39
C HIS A 92 4.18 -17.57 1.12
N MET A 93 3.44 -16.52 0.75
CA MET A 93 3.66 -15.18 1.28
C MET A 93 3.44 -15.06 2.79
N GLY A 94 2.62 -15.91 3.43
CA GLY A 94 2.47 -15.91 4.88
C GLY A 94 3.77 -16.20 5.67
N TYR A 95 4.84 -16.65 5.00
CA TYR A 95 6.19 -16.79 5.54
C TYR A 95 7.21 -15.91 4.83
N PHE A 96 6.77 -14.86 4.12
CA PHE A 96 7.62 -13.99 3.32
C PHE A 96 8.85 -13.51 4.09
N GLU A 97 8.70 -13.15 5.36
CA GLU A 97 9.80 -12.69 6.20
C GLU A 97 10.89 -13.76 6.42
N ARG A 98 10.52 -15.06 6.42
CA ARG A 98 11.42 -16.21 6.57
C ARG A 98 12.11 -16.63 5.28
N LEU A 99 11.63 -16.18 4.12
CA LEU A 99 12.27 -16.47 2.85
C LEU A 99 13.72 -15.97 2.88
N THR A 100 14.59 -16.79 2.29
CA THR A 100 15.98 -16.45 2.00
C THR A 100 16.04 -15.26 1.02
N SER A 101 17.22 -14.66 0.87
CA SER A 101 17.40 -13.56 -0.09
C SER A 101 17.06 -13.99 -1.51
N ASP A 102 17.51 -15.19 -1.92
CA ASP A 102 17.27 -15.73 -3.27
C ASP A 102 15.77 -15.96 -3.52
N GLU A 103 15.05 -16.52 -2.54
CA GLU A 103 13.59 -16.70 -2.63
C GLU A 103 12.87 -15.35 -2.71
N LYS A 104 13.29 -14.34 -1.93
CA LYS A 104 12.72 -12.98 -2.01
C LYS A 104 12.97 -12.33 -3.36
N GLU A 105 14.15 -12.53 -3.96
CA GLU A 105 14.47 -12.03 -5.30
C GLU A 105 13.57 -12.66 -6.38
N VAL A 106 13.22 -13.94 -6.24
CA VAL A 106 12.23 -14.60 -7.11
C VAL A 106 10.86 -13.95 -6.94
N VAL A 107 10.36 -13.81 -5.71
CA VAL A 107 9.08 -13.14 -5.41
C VAL A 107 9.04 -11.72 -5.98
N PHE A 108 10.11 -10.94 -5.80
CA PHE A 108 10.23 -9.60 -6.34
C PHE A 108 10.17 -9.57 -7.87
N SER A 109 10.89 -10.48 -8.53
CA SER A 109 10.92 -10.57 -9.99
C SER A 109 9.54 -10.93 -10.56
N ASP A 110 8.87 -11.90 -9.93
CA ASP A 110 7.53 -12.34 -10.30
C ASP A 110 6.47 -11.25 -10.09
N TYR A 111 6.57 -10.54 -8.97
CA TYR A 111 5.70 -9.41 -8.68
C TYR A 111 5.88 -8.28 -9.70
N LEU A 112 7.12 -7.87 -9.98
CA LEU A 112 7.40 -6.83 -10.98
C LEU A 112 6.93 -7.23 -12.39
N ARG A 113 7.11 -8.49 -12.77
CA ARG A 113 6.61 -9.03 -14.05
C ARG A 113 5.08 -8.92 -14.12
N THR A 114 4.38 -9.33 -13.07
CA THR A 114 2.92 -9.26 -12.98
C THR A 114 2.42 -7.81 -13.09
N LEU A 115 3.07 -6.87 -12.40
CA LEU A 115 2.74 -5.45 -12.52
C LEU A 115 2.95 -4.94 -13.95
N ALA A 116 4.08 -5.29 -14.58
CA ALA A 116 4.39 -4.86 -15.94
C ALA A 116 3.37 -5.37 -16.98
N GLU A 117 2.87 -6.61 -16.83
CA GLU A 117 1.79 -7.16 -17.67
C GLU A 117 0.49 -6.36 -17.53
N GLY A 118 0.19 -5.85 -16.32
CA GLY A 118 -0.90 -4.90 -16.07
C GLY A 118 -0.59 -3.44 -16.45
N GLY A 119 0.60 -3.17 -16.99
CA GLY A 119 1.09 -1.82 -17.29
C GLY A 119 1.34 -0.96 -16.05
N LEU A 120 1.50 -1.55 -14.88
CA LEU A 120 1.78 -0.89 -13.62
C LEU A 120 3.29 -0.85 -13.34
N THR A 121 3.71 0.06 -12.47
CA THR A 121 5.12 0.20 -12.09
C THR A 121 5.32 0.07 -10.59
N CYS A 122 6.45 -0.49 -10.19
CA CYS A 122 6.96 -0.42 -8.82
C CYS A 122 8.49 -0.25 -8.86
N THR A 123 8.98 0.86 -8.32
CA THR A 123 10.41 1.12 -8.15
C THR A 123 11.01 0.25 -7.05
N GLU A 124 12.32 0.02 -7.08
CA GLU A 124 13.04 -0.68 -6.00
C GLU A 124 12.79 -0.04 -4.62
N LYS A 125 12.73 1.30 -4.56
CA LYS A 125 12.40 2.07 -3.34
C LYS A 125 11.06 1.67 -2.73
N ASN A 126 10.08 1.32 -3.55
CA ASN A 126 8.76 0.88 -3.09
C ASN A 126 8.68 -0.63 -2.92
N LEU A 127 9.37 -1.40 -3.76
CA LEU A 127 9.37 -2.86 -3.74
C LEU A 127 9.82 -3.43 -2.38
N VAL A 128 10.79 -2.81 -1.72
CA VAL A 128 11.24 -3.21 -0.36
C VAL A 128 10.15 -3.11 0.72
N LYS A 129 9.00 -2.50 0.42
CA LYS A 129 7.82 -2.43 1.30
C LYS A 129 6.85 -3.60 1.09
N LEU A 130 7.13 -4.49 0.14
CA LEU A 130 6.37 -5.70 -0.05
C LEU A 130 6.45 -6.55 1.22
N THR A 131 5.28 -6.97 1.68
CA THR A 131 5.12 -7.89 2.81
C THR A 131 4.06 -8.93 2.45
N GLN A 132 3.73 -9.80 3.39
CA GLN A 132 2.64 -10.75 3.20
C GLN A 132 1.28 -10.06 3.00
N ASP A 133 1.07 -8.89 3.63
CA ASP A 133 -0.23 -8.19 3.62
C ASP A 133 -0.26 -6.95 2.72
N LEU A 134 0.88 -6.50 2.21
CA LEU A 134 1.02 -5.26 1.44
C LEU A 134 1.80 -5.45 0.15
N TYR A 135 1.15 -5.22 -0.98
CA TYR A 135 1.76 -5.28 -2.31
C TYR A 135 1.94 -3.87 -2.91
N PRO A 136 3.18 -3.34 -2.95
CA PRO A 136 3.45 -1.95 -3.30
C PRO A 136 3.39 -1.68 -4.80
N ILE A 137 2.90 -0.51 -5.18
CA ILE A 137 2.87 0.03 -6.54
C ILE A 137 3.29 1.49 -6.45
N ASP A 138 3.97 2.04 -7.46
CA ASP A 138 4.34 3.46 -7.41
C ASP A 138 3.10 4.35 -7.43
N ALA A 139 3.07 5.35 -6.55
CA ALA A 139 2.04 6.37 -6.53
C ALA A 139 2.24 7.38 -7.67
N THR A 140 1.99 6.97 -8.91
CA THR A 140 2.04 7.84 -10.09
C THR A 140 0.63 8.18 -10.58
N PRO A 141 0.44 9.34 -11.24
CA PRO A 141 -0.84 9.67 -11.87
C PRO A 141 -1.30 8.63 -12.90
N ASP A 142 -0.37 7.88 -13.49
CA ASP A 142 -0.67 6.84 -14.46
C ASP A 142 -1.17 5.55 -13.79
N ASN A 143 -0.49 5.06 -12.75
CA ASN A 143 -0.94 3.91 -11.96
C ASN A 143 -2.30 4.18 -11.31
N ILE A 144 -2.53 5.38 -10.76
CA ILE A 144 -3.84 5.74 -10.20
C ILE A 144 -4.93 5.73 -11.25
N ARG A 145 -4.69 6.27 -12.45
CA ARG A 145 -5.69 6.25 -13.53
C ARG A 145 -6.02 4.82 -13.97
N LYS A 146 -5.06 3.89 -13.90
CA LYS A 146 -5.26 2.47 -14.22
C LYS A 146 -6.04 1.74 -13.13
N LEU A 147 -5.77 2.04 -11.86
CA LEU A 147 -6.31 1.28 -10.72
C LEU A 147 -7.59 1.87 -10.11
N SER A 148 -7.77 3.18 -10.17
CA SER A 148 -8.79 3.90 -9.39
C SER A 148 -9.69 4.79 -10.25
N THR A 149 -10.94 4.96 -9.84
CA THR A 149 -11.84 5.98 -10.41
C THR A 149 -11.54 7.38 -9.88
N ASP A 150 -10.81 7.48 -8.77
CA ASP A 150 -10.43 8.74 -8.12
C ASP A 150 -9.14 9.30 -8.73
N ARG A 151 -9.28 9.97 -9.88
CA ARG A 151 -8.15 10.46 -10.68
C ARG A 151 -7.41 11.62 -10.04
N ASP A 152 -8.07 12.32 -9.12
CA ASP A 152 -7.56 13.49 -8.43
C ASP A 152 -6.92 13.13 -7.09
N ALA A 153 -6.68 11.85 -6.83
CA ALA A 153 -6.16 11.37 -5.56
C ALA A 153 -4.78 11.92 -5.18
N LEU A 154 -3.99 12.39 -6.15
CA LEU A 154 -2.68 13.03 -5.92
C LEU A 154 -2.73 14.56 -6.00
N ASN A 155 -3.88 15.16 -6.27
CA ASN A 155 -3.95 16.62 -6.40
C ASN A 155 -3.53 17.27 -5.08
N GLU A 156 -2.74 18.34 -5.20
CA GLU A 156 -2.21 19.12 -4.07
C GLU A 156 -1.22 18.36 -3.17
N LEU A 157 -0.86 17.12 -3.51
CA LEU A 157 0.05 16.30 -2.72
C LEU A 157 1.49 16.39 -3.23
N HIS A 158 2.43 16.40 -2.30
CA HIS A 158 3.82 16.09 -2.60
C HIS A 158 3.97 14.57 -2.76
N ILE A 159 4.25 14.13 -3.99
CA ILE A 159 4.23 12.71 -4.35
C ILE A 159 5.47 11.94 -3.84
N ASP A 160 6.60 12.61 -3.57
CA ASP A 160 7.79 11.88 -3.12
C ASP A 160 7.54 11.19 -1.77
N GLY A 161 7.89 9.91 -1.72
CA GLY A 161 7.65 9.04 -0.58
C GLY A 161 6.26 8.40 -0.54
N MET A 162 5.34 8.76 -1.44
CA MET A 162 4.03 8.09 -1.56
C MET A 162 4.13 6.75 -2.27
N VAL A 163 3.25 5.83 -1.89
CA VAL A 163 3.16 4.47 -2.43
C VAL A 163 1.69 4.06 -2.47
N LEU A 164 1.31 3.32 -3.51
CA LEU A 164 0.03 2.62 -3.55
C LEU A 164 0.22 1.22 -2.99
N PHE A 165 -0.76 0.71 -2.25
CA PHE A 165 -0.79 -0.68 -1.83
C PHE A 165 -2.08 -1.35 -2.26
N ILE A 166 -1.95 -2.56 -2.79
CA ILE A 166 -3.03 -3.54 -2.75
C ILE A 166 -2.85 -4.32 -1.44
N THR A 167 -3.92 -4.44 -0.65
CA THR A 167 -3.88 -5.26 0.57
C THR A 167 -4.07 -6.73 0.25
N GLY A 168 -3.38 -7.59 0.99
CA GLY A 168 -3.58 -9.04 0.99
C GLY A 168 -4.96 -9.49 1.50
N PRO A 169 -5.18 -10.80 1.50
CA PRO A 169 -6.41 -11.39 1.98
C PRO A 169 -6.59 -11.00 3.45
N ALA A 170 -7.80 -10.61 3.84
CA ALA A 170 -8.10 -10.50 5.27
C ALA A 170 -8.07 -11.92 5.87
N LEU A 171 -7.23 -12.13 6.89
CA LEU A 171 -7.20 -13.37 7.69
C LEU A 171 -8.53 -13.60 8.42
#